data_AF-A0AAP0PLY5-F1
#
_entry.id   AF-A0AAP0PLY5-F1
#
_cell.length_a   1.000
_cell.length_b   1.000
_cell.length_c   1.000
_cell.angle_alpha   90.00
_cell.angle_beta   90.00
_cell.angle_gamma   90.00
#
_symmetry.space_group_name_H-M   'P 1'
#
loop_
_entity.id
_entity.type
_entity.pdbx_description
1 polymer ?
#
loop_
_entity_poly.entity_id
_entity_poly.type
_entity_poly.pdbx_seq_one_letter_code
_entity_poly.pdbx_strand_id
1 'polypeptide(L)'
;MLVDLRVLEFLEFDALLGMDWLGAYHAQIHCFSKKVIFHLLGHPKFSFQGISTSLPITRGIVATSEDVEMFTSVLSTTEQVVITLEEVPVVCQFPDVFPAELPGLPPPREIDFIIDLVSGTKPISIPPYRMAPKELEELRGQLDELLELEFIHPSMSPWGAPALFVKKKDGSLRLCVDYRQLNRVTMKNKYPLPRIDDLFDQLTGAQWFSKIDLRSGYHQLRIRAEDREKTAFRTRYGHYQFTVMPFGLTNAPAVFMDLMHRVLREYLDRFVIVFIDDILIYSKTREDHGEHLRMILQTLRDHRLYAKFSKCKFWLIEVGFLGHIVGACGVSVDPAKVRAVIDWPTPRTVIDIRSFLGLAGYYRRFVQDFSKIAAPMTQLTKKDINFQGNDSCEQAFRLLKERLTTAPVLVLPESGKGFEVNTDASKVGLGY
;
A
#
# COMPACT_ATOMS: atom_id res chain seq x y z
N MET A 1 -16.54 -50.72 -27.79
CA MET A 1 -15.65 -49.75 -28.47
C MET A 1 -14.90 -49.02 -27.36
N LEU A 2 -13.65 -49.39 -27.12
CA LEU A 2 -12.77 -48.68 -26.18
C LEU A 2 -12.31 -47.41 -26.87
N VAL A 3 -12.66 -46.25 -26.33
CA VAL A 3 -12.33 -44.94 -26.90
C VAL A 3 -11.33 -44.29 -25.95
N ASP A 4 -10.10 -44.09 -26.44
CA ASP A 4 -9.13 -43.21 -25.82
C ASP A 4 -9.48 -41.76 -26.17
N LEU A 5 -9.68 -40.92 -25.16
CA LEU A 5 -9.88 -39.49 -25.31
C LEU A 5 -8.55 -38.77 -25.02
N ARG A 6 -8.15 -37.87 -25.93
CA ARG A 6 -6.98 -36.96 -25.86
C ARG A 6 -7.45 -35.55 -26.25
N VAL A 7 -6.60 -34.51 -26.27
CA VAL A 7 -6.12 -33.66 -25.17
C VAL A 7 -6.74 -32.29 -25.43
N LEU A 8 -7.07 -31.51 -24.40
CA LEU A 8 -7.48 -30.10 -24.55
C LEU A 8 -6.63 -29.21 -23.64
N GLU A 9 -6.08 -28.13 -24.20
CA GLU A 9 -5.45 -27.05 -23.44
C GLU A 9 -6.53 -26.14 -22.84
N PHE A 10 -6.50 -25.96 -21.53
CA PHE A 10 -7.37 -25.01 -20.84
C PHE A 10 -6.54 -24.13 -19.90
N LEU A 11 -6.78 -22.83 -19.96
CA LEU A 11 -6.11 -21.77 -19.18
C LEU A 11 -6.87 -21.40 -17.89
N GLU A 12 -7.90 -22.17 -17.49
CA GLU A 12 -8.90 -21.75 -16.49
C GLU A 12 -9.26 -22.79 -15.40
N PHE A 13 -8.58 -23.94 -15.29
CA PHE A 13 -8.91 -24.96 -14.26
C PHE A 13 -7.76 -25.22 -13.28
N ASP A 14 -8.08 -25.34 -11.99
CA ASP A 14 -7.10 -25.55 -10.91
C ASP A 14 -6.61 -27.00 -10.77
N ALA A 15 -7.39 -27.98 -11.21
CA ALA A 15 -6.99 -29.39 -11.26
C ALA A 15 -7.84 -30.17 -12.28
N LEU A 16 -7.21 -31.12 -12.99
CA LEU A 16 -7.87 -32.03 -13.92
C LEU A 16 -7.67 -33.45 -13.40
N LEU A 17 -8.75 -34.04 -12.87
CA LEU A 17 -8.70 -35.37 -12.26
C LEU A 17 -8.91 -36.43 -13.36
N GLY A 18 -7.84 -37.15 -13.69
CA GLY A 18 -7.88 -38.23 -14.67
C GLY A 18 -8.64 -39.46 -14.17
N MET A 19 -9.02 -40.34 -15.10
CA MET A 19 -9.74 -41.58 -14.80
C MET A 19 -8.97 -42.51 -13.87
N ASP A 20 -7.63 -42.52 -13.94
CA ASP A 20 -6.78 -43.31 -13.05
C ASP A 20 -6.89 -42.83 -11.59
N TRP A 21 -6.90 -41.51 -11.40
CA TRP A 21 -7.10 -40.90 -10.07
C TRP A 21 -8.51 -41.19 -9.56
N LEU A 22 -9.54 -40.96 -10.38
CA LEU A 22 -10.93 -41.26 -10.00
C LEU A 22 -11.15 -42.75 -9.68
N GLY A 23 -10.44 -43.64 -10.37
CA GLY A 23 -10.44 -45.07 -10.11
C GLY A 23 -9.81 -45.42 -8.76
N ALA A 24 -8.64 -44.84 -8.44
CA ALA A 24 -7.94 -45.08 -7.18
C ALA A 24 -8.75 -44.66 -5.93
N TYR A 25 -9.63 -43.67 -6.07
CA TYR A 25 -10.50 -43.17 -5.00
C TYR A 25 -11.96 -43.69 -5.08
N HIS A 26 -12.20 -44.71 -5.91
CA HIS A 26 -13.52 -45.31 -6.18
C HIS A 26 -14.63 -44.27 -6.39
N ALA A 27 -14.34 -43.25 -7.18
CA ALA A 27 -15.25 -42.13 -7.39
C ALA A 27 -16.51 -42.56 -8.16
N GLN A 28 -17.68 -42.11 -7.70
CA GLN A 28 -18.97 -42.25 -8.36
C GLN A 28 -19.47 -40.89 -8.81
N ILE A 29 -19.63 -40.72 -10.12
CA ILE A 29 -20.07 -39.46 -10.73
C ILE A 29 -21.58 -39.54 -11.00
N HIS A 30 -22.35 -38.76 -10.24
CA HIS A 30 -23.78 -38.58 -10.42
C HIS A 30 -24.04 -37.31 -11.24
N CYS A 31 -24.10 -37.46 -12.57
CA CYS A 31 -24.23 -36.34 -13.50
C CYS A 31 -25.52 -35.53 -13.29
N PHE A 32 -26.65 -36.19 -13.02
CA PHE A 32 -27.95 -35.52 -12.84
C PHE A 32 -27.97 -34.60 -11.62
N SER A 33 -27.42 -35.05 -10.49
CA SER A 33 -27.34 -34.27 -9.25
C SER A 33 -26.07 -33.43 -9.12
N LYS A 34 -25.24 -33.38 -10.18
CA LYS A 34 -23.93 -32.71 -10.22
C LYS A 34 -23.04 -33.05 -9.01
N LYS A 35 -23.00 -34.32 -8.62
CA LYS A 35 -22.34 -34.78 -7.40
C LYS A 35 -21.30 -35.85 -7.71
N VAL A 36 -20.13 -35.76 -7.10
CA VAL A 36 -19.10 -36.82 -7.14
C VAL A 36 -18.92 -37.34 -5.72
N ILE A 37 -19.01 -38.65 -5.55
CA ILE A 37 -18.89 -39.32 -4.25
C ILE A 37 -17.61 -40.16 -4.27
N PHE A 38 -16.77 -40.01 -3.25
CA PHE A 38 -15.53 -40.76 -3.12
C PHE A 38 -15.64 -41.80 -2.01
N HIS A 39 -15.09 -42.98 -2.28
CA HIS A 39 -15.15 -44.12 -1.37
C HIS A 39 -13.75 -44.70 -1.17
N LEU A 40 -12.97 -44.13 -0.24
CA LEU A 40 -11.76 -44.81 0.21
C LEU A 40 -12.14 -45.95 1.16
N LEU A 41 -11.56 -47.12 0.94
CA LEU A 41 -11.68 -48.26 1.84
C LEU A 41 -11.16 -47.87 3.23
N GLY A 42 -12.01 -47.95 4.26
CA GLY A 42 -11.65 -47.64 5.64
C GLY A 42 -11.91 -46.20 6.10
N HIS A 43 -12.35 -45.30 5.22
CA HIS A 43 -12.66 -43.90 5.56
C HIS A 43 -14.14 -43.55 5.35
N PRO A 44 -14.68 -42.55 6.08
CA PRO A 44 -16.03 -42.07 5.84
C PRO A 44 -16.17 -41.51 4.43
N LYS A 45 -17.31 -41.83 3.81
CA LYS A 45 -17.67 -41.37 2.46
C LYS A 45 -17.71 -39.83 2.48
N PHE A 46 -17.00 -39.19 1.55
CA PHE A 46 -17.14 -37.76 1.33
C PHE A 46 -17.61 -37.49 -0.09
N SER A 47 -18.32 -36.39 -0.27
CA SER A 47 -18.92 -36.07 -1.56
C SER A 47 -18.77 -34.61 -1.88
N PHE A 48 -18.39 -34.34 -3.12
CA PHE A 48 -18.39 -33.02 -3.70
C PHE A 48 -19.69 -32.81 -4.46
N GLN A 49 -20.39 -31.71 -4.19
CA GLN A 49 -21.56 -31.30 -4.94
C GLN A 49 -21.23 -30.00 -5.67
N GLY A 50 -21.39 -29.99 -6.99
CA GLY A 50 -21.15 -28.80 -7.79
C GLY A 50 -21.99 -27.64 -7.28
N ILE A 51 -21.34 -26.51 -6.99
CA ILE A 51 -22.01 -25.30 -6.55
C ILE A 51 -22.82 -24.77 -7.75
N SER A 52 -24.11 -24.52 -7.57
CA SER A 52 -24.89 -23.70 -8.51
C SER A 52 -24.59 -22.22 -8.22
N THR A 53 -23.37 -21.79 -8.50
CA THR A 53 -22.99 -20.37 -8.49
C THR A 53 -22.27 -20.05 -9.77
N SER A 54 -22.72 -19.00 -10.42
CA SER A 54 -22.26 -18.51 -11.72
C SER A 54 -20.91 -17.77 -11.65
N LEU A 55 -19.88 -18.30 -10.98
CA LEU A 55 -18.55 -17.66 -10.90
C LEU A 55 -17.38 -18.66 -10.82
N PRO A 56 -16.21 -18.36 -11.44
CA PRO A 56 -15.07 -19.28 -11.56
C PRO A 56 -14.04 -19.16 -10.41
N ILE A 57 -13.22 -20.20 -10.22
CA ILE A 57 -12.26 -20.40 -9.11
C ILE A 57 -10.82 -20.40 -9.68
N THR A 58 -9.83 -19.81 -8.98
CA THR A 58 -8.40 -19.85 -9.35
C THR A 58 -7.44 -19.90 -8.13
N ARG A 59 -6.93 -21.10 -7.85
CA ARG A 59 -5.72 -21.56 -7.09
C ARG A 59 -5.74 -21.64 -5.54
N GLY A 60 -5.19 -22.76 -5.04
CA GLY A 60 -4.78 -23.01 -3.64
C GLY A 60 -3.36 -23.58 -3.54
N ILE A 61 -2.66 -23.34 -2.42
CA ILE A 61 -1.30 -23.83 -2.13
C ILE A 61 -1.38 -25.01 -1.14
N VAL A 62 -0.58 -26.06 -1.38
CA VAL A 62 -0.46 -27.25 -0.53
C VAL A 62 0.81 -27.16 0.32
N ALA A 63 0.71 -27.48 1.62
CA ALA A 63 1.84 -27.74 2.50
C ALA A 63 1.79 -29.19 3.00
N THR A 64 2.92 -29.89 2.96
CA THR A 64 3.05 -31.30 3.37
C THR A 64 3.78 -31.42 4.72
N SER A 65 3.37 -32.39 5.56
CA SER A 65 4.19 -32.93 6.66
C SER A 65 4.01 -34.45 6.72
N GLU A 66 5.04 -35.16 7.15
CA GLU A 66 5.40 -36.50 6.67
C GLU A 66 4.49 -37.69 7.00
N ASP A 67 3.42 -37.64 7.81
CA ASP A 67 2.75 -38.91 8.16
C ASP A 67 1.22 -38.95 8.34
N VAL A 68 0.45 -37.88 8.10
CA VAL A 68 -1.02 -37.97 7.97
C VAL A 68 -1.55 -36.87 7.05
N GLU A 69 -2.10 -37.24 5.89
CA GLU A 69 -2.74 -36.30 4.96
C GLU A 69 -4.09 -35.80 5.51
N MET A 70 -4.11 -34.61 6.11
CA MET A 70 -5.34 -33.85 6.38
C MET A 70 -5.38 -32.60 5.49
N PHE A 71 -6.40 -32.50 4.63
CA PHE A 71 -6.59 -31.36 3.73
C PHE A 71 -7.61 -30.37 4.31
N THR A 72 -7.20 -29.10 4.45
CA THR A 72 -8.12 -27.98 4.73
C THR A 72 -8.07 -27.01 3.55
N SER A 73 -9.21 -26.72 2.93
CA SER A 73 -9.31 -25.76 1.83
C SER A 73 -10.03 -24.48 2.28
N VAL A 74 -9.45 -23.33 1.96
CA VAL A 74 -10.09 -22.01 2.08
C VAL A 74 -10.33 -21.49 0.66
N LEU A 75 -11.60 -21.25 0.31
CA LEU A 75 -11.98 -20.63 -0.96
C LEU A 75 -11.89 -19.10 -0.85
N SER A 76 -11.25 -18.46 -1.81
CA SER A 76 -11.31 -17.02 -2.05
C SER A 76 -11.68 -16.75 -3.50
N THR A 77 -12.77 -16.02 -3.75
CA THR A 77 -13.29 -15.66 -5.07
C THR A 77 -12.66 -14.37 -5.61
N THR A 78 -12.61 -14.23 -6.95
CA THR A 78 -12.11 -13.06 -7.70
C THR A 78 -13.20 -12.19 -8.32
N GLU A 79 -14.44 -12.28 -7.85
CA GLU A 79 -15.16 -11.02 -7.64
C GLU A 79 -14.51 -10.39 -6.41
N GLN A 80 -14.36 -9.07 -6.35
CA GLN A 80 -14.23 -8.47 -5.03
C GLN A 80 -15.49 -8.90 -4.30
N VAL A 81 -15.41 -9.96 -3.48
CA VAL A 81 -16.37 -10.16 -2.40
C VAL A 81 -16.33 -8.82 -1.73
N VAL A 82 -17.40 -8.05 -1.90
CA VAL A 82 -17.54 -6.79 -1.21
C VAL A 82 -17.83 -7.24 0.20
N ILE A 83 -16.77 -7.64 0.91
CA ILE A 83 -16.82 -8.04 2.30
C ILE A 83 -17.47 -6.86 2.96
N THR A 84 -18.66 -7.07 3.50
CA THR A 84 -19.39 -5.99 4.15
C THR A 84 -18.74 -5.73 5.51
N LEU A 85 -18.92 -4.54 6.07
CA LEU A 85 -18.32 -4.20 7.35
C LEU A 85 -18.82 -5.15 8.46
N GLU A 86 -20.05 -5.61 8.32
CA GLU A 86 -20.76 -6.53 9.20
C GLU A 86 -20.14 -7.93 9.23
N GLU A 87 -19.50 -8.35 8.13
CA GLU A 87 -18.87 -9.66 7.99
C GLU A 87 -17.49 -9.76 8.63
N VAL A 88 -16.86 -8.61 8.95
CA VAL A 88 -15.50 -8.59 9.48
C VAL A 88 -15.52 -8.62 11.02
N PRO A 89 -15.01 -9.69 11.65
CA PRO A 89 -14.97 -9.79 13.11
C PRO A 89 -14.25 -8.61 13.74
N VAL A 90 -14.74 -8.16 14.89
CA VAL A 90 -14.32 -6.94 15.61
C VAL A 90 -14.72 -5.65 14.88
N VAL A 91 -14.43 -5.52 13.59
CA VAL A 91 -14.71 -4.31 12.80
C VAL A 91 -16.21 -4.01 12.72
N CYS A 92 -17.06 -5.04 12.68
CA CYS A 92 -18.53 -4.90 12.72
C CYS A 92 -19.06 -4.17 13.97
N GLN A 93 -18.25 -4.07 15.03
CA GLN A 93 -18.58 -3.34 16.26
C GLN A 93 -18.24 -1.83 16.18
N PHE A 94 -17.62 -1.39 15.08
CA PHE A 94 -17.13 -0.02 14.87
C PHE A 94 -17.63 0.64 13.57
N PRO A 95 -18.90 0.53 13.19
CA PRO A 95 -19.40 1.13 11.93
C PRO A 95 -19.19 2.66 11.88
N ASP A 96 -19.21 3.32 13.03
CA ASP A 96 -19.00 4.76 13.20
C ASP A 96 -17.57 5.23 12.87
N VAL A 97 -16.57 4.33 12.92
CA VAL A 97 -15.19 4.61 12.50
C VAL A 97 -15.07 4.59 10.97
N PHE A 98 -16.03 3.98 10.26
CA PHE A 98 -16.01 3.81 8.81
C PHE A 98 -17.20 4.48 8.11
N PRO A 99 -17.43 5.79 8.30
CA PRO A 99 -18.54 6.45 7.67
C PRO A 99 -18.34 6.53 6.15
N ALA A 100 -19.45 6.59 5.41
CA ALA A 100 -19.44 6.77 3.96
C ALA A 100 -18.79 8.10 3.57
N GLU A 101 -19.07 9.15 4.35
CA GLU A 101 -18.56 10.52 4.22
C GLU A 101 -18.06 11.03 5.57
N LEU A 102 -17.18 12.03 5.56
CA LEU A 102 -16.69 12.60 6.82
C LEU A 102 -17.82 13.45 7.44
N PRO A 103 -18.04 13.40 8.76
CA PRO A 103 -19.16 14.07 9.43
C PRO A 103 -19.00 15.60 9.56
N GLY A 104 -18.13 16.21 8.75
CA GLY A 104 -17.75 17.63 8.82
C GLY A 104 -16.39 17.85 9.49
N LEU A 105 -16.23 19.01 10.14
CA LEU A 105 -14.95 19.44 10.72
C LEU A 105 -14.44 18.46 11.79
N PRO A 106 -13.15 18.05 11.73
CA PRO A 106 -12.54 17.25 12.79
C PRO A 106 -12.56 18.01 14.12
N PRO A 107 -12.53 17.35 15.30
CA PRO A 107 -12.49 18.07 16.58
C PRO A 107 -11.19 18.89 16.73
N PRO A 108 -11.16 19.93 17.59
CA PRO A 108 -9.90 20.53 18.02
C PRO A 108 -8.99 19.47 18.66
N ARG A 109 -7.69 19.55 18.39
CA ARG A 109 -6.68 18.61 18.91
C ARG A 109 -5.53 19.37 19.54
N GLU A 110 -4.62 18.65 20.19
CA GLU A 110 -3.39 19.22 20.75
C GLU A 110 -2.49 19.87 19.69
N ILE A 111 -2.59 19.40 18.45
CA ILE A 111 -1.84 19.93 17.32
C ILE A 111 -2.79 20.39 16.23
N ASP A 112 -2.45 21.54 15.65
CA ASP A 112 -3.02 22.05 14.42
C ASP A 112 -1.94 22.06 13.34
N PHE A 113 -2.36 22.02 12.08
CA PHE A 113 -1.45 22.21 10.97
C PHE A 113 -1.02 23.67 10.88
N ILE A 114 0.30 23.88 10.87
CA ILE A 114 0.95 25.18 10.88
C ILE A 114 1.71 25.39 9.57
N ILE A 115 1.63 26.61 9.02
CA ILE A 115 2.36 27.01 7.81
C ILE A 115 3.33 28.15 8.16
N ASP A 116 4.50 27.77 8.66
CA ASP A 116 5.56 28.72 8.93
C ASP A 116 6.30 29.10 7.64
N LEU A 117 6.42 30.40 7.40
CA LEU A 117 7.02 30.96 6.19
C LEU A 117 8.40 31.54 6.50
N VAL A 118 9.26 31.61 5.48
CA VAL A 118 10.53 32.35 5.59
C VAL A 118 10.24 33.81 5.93
N SER A 119 11.02 34.39 6.85
CA SER A 119 10.83 35.77 7.29
C SER A 119 10.83 36.76 6.12
N GLY A 120 9.88 37.71 6.12
CA GLY A 120 9.72 38.70 5.06
C GLY A 120 8.98 38.22 3.80
N THR A 121 8.42 37.00 3.80
CA THR A 121 7.62 36.48 2.68
C THR A 121 6.36 37.33 2.47
N LYS A 122 6.17 37.82 1.24
CA LYS A 122 4.93 38.50 0.83
C LYS A 122 3.90 37.49 0.33
N PRO A 123 2.59 37.82 0.40
CA PRO A 123 1.54 36.96 -0.16
C PRO A 123 1.76 36.65 -1.65
N ILE A 124 1.57 35.39 -2.02
CA ILE A 124 1.67 34.91 -3.39
C ILE A 124 0.26 34.71 -3.94
N SER A 125 -0.08 35.40 -5.02
CA SER A 125 -1.35 35.25 -5.73
C SER A 125 -1.12 34.94 -7.21
N ILE A 126 -1.68 33.83 -7.66
CA ILE A 126 -1.54 33.30 -9.02
C ILE A 126 -2.93 33.25 -9.65
N PRO A 127 -3.10 33.66 -10.92
CA PRO A 127 -4.39 33.58 -11.59
C PRO A 127 -4.87 32.13 -11.75
N PRO A 128 -6.19 31.87 -11.71
CA PRO A 128 -6.72 30.53 -11.91
C PRO A 128 -6.40 30.01 -13.32
N TYR A 129 -6.22 28.70 -13.44
CA TYR A 129 -6.05 28.06 -14.74
C TYR A 129 -7.35 28.05 -15.55
N ARG A 130 -7.22 28.04 -16.87
CA ARG A 130 -8.37 27.80 -17.76
C ARG A 130 -8.79 26.34 -17.65
N MET A 131 -10.09 26.13 -17.54
CA MET A 131 -10.71 24.80 -17.45
C MET A 131 -11.77 24.64 -18.52
N ALA A 132 -11.96 23.42 -19.00
CA ALA A 132 -13.00 23.07 -19.95
C ALA A 132 -14.39 23.15 -19.30
N PRO A 133 -15.49 23.31 -20.07
CA PRO A 133 -16.84 23.41 -19.50
C PRO A 133 -17.23 22.26 -18.57
N LYS A 134 -16.85 21.01 -18.90
CA LYS A 134 -17.09 19.84 -18.05
C LYS A 134 -16.31 19.87 -16.73
N GLU A 135 -15.07 20.35 -16.77
CA GLU A 135 -14.26 20.52 -15.56
C GLU A 135 -14.83 21.62 -14.67
N LEU A 136 -15.42 22.66 -15.25
CA LEU A 136 -16.08 23.74 -14.51
C LEU A 136 -17.35 23.24 -13.79
N GLU A 137 -18.14 22.38 -14.43
CA GLU A 137 -19.29 21.74 -13.78
C GLU A 137 -18.88 20.88 -12.59
N GLU A 138 -17.86 20.03 -12.78
CA GLU A 138 -17.27 19.22 -11.71
C GLU A 138 -16.68 20.08 -10.58
N LEU A 139 -16.00 21.18 -10.93
CA LEU A 139 -15.42 22.10 -9.96
C LEU A 139 -16.49 22.70 -9.06
N ARG A 140 -17.64 23.07 -9.62
CA ARG A 140 -18.74 23.58 -8.82
C ARG A 140 -19.23 22.52 -7.83
N GLY A 141 -19.47 21.29 -8.29
CA GLY A 141 -19.88 20.18 -7.41
C GLY A 141 -18.91 19.93 -6.26
N GLN A 142 -17.60 19.80 -6.55
CA GLN A 142 -16.60 19.59 -5.49
C GLN A 142 -16.44 20.80 -4.56
N LEU A 143 -16.66 22.03 -5.03
CA LEU A 143 -16.65 23.22 -4.18
C LEU A 143 -17.86 23.22 -3.23
N ASP A 144 -19.05 22.90 -3.75
CA ASP A 144 -20.28 22.83 -2.95
C ASP A 144 -20.14 21.76 -1.85
N GLU A 145 -19.64 20.56 -2.18
CA GLU A 145 -19.34 19.51 -1.19
C GLU A 145 -18.35 19.97 -0.10
N LEU A 146 -17.26 20.65 -0.50
CA LEU A 146 -16.27 21.14 0.46
C LEU A 146 -16.80 22.28 1.35
N LEU A 147 -17.73 23.09 0.83
CA LEU A 147 -18.40 24.15 1.58
C LEU A 147 -19.41 23.56 2.57
N GLU A 148 -20.19 22.58 2.16
CA GLU A 148 -21.16 21.87 3.02
C GLU A 148 -20.48 21.15 4.19
N LEU A 149 -19.29 20.57 3.96
CA LEU A 149 -18.47 19.95 4.99
C LEU A 149 -17.70 20.96 5.86
N GLU A 150 -17.82 22.26 5.58
CA GLU A 150 -17.05 23.36 6.19
C GLU A 150 -15.52 23.21 6.06
N PHE A 151 -15.04 22.40 5.11
CA PHE A 151 -13.62 22.20 4.84
C PHE A 151 -12.98 23.41 4.16
N ILE A 152 -13.80 24.20 3.46
CA ILE A 152 -13.41 25.48 2.90
C ILE A 152 -14.41 26.57 3.27
N HIS A 153 -13.96 27.82 3.25
CA HIS A 153 -14.82 28.99 3.32
C HIS A 153 -14.42 30.03 2.27
N PRO A 154 -15.34 30.92 1.84
CA PRO A 154 -14.99 32.09 1.05
C PRO A 154 -13.87 32.90 1.72
N SER A 155 -12.92 33.36 0.93
CA SER A 155 -11.72 34.04 1.42
C SER A 155 -11.49 35.38 0.72
N MET A 156 -11.10 36.37 1.52
CA MET A 156 -10.59 37.66 1.04
C MET A 156 -9.06 37.76 1.19
N SER A 157 -8.40 36.61 1.34
CA SER A 157 -6.95 36.53 1.56
C SER A 157 -6.16 37.19 0.42
N PRO A 158 -5.01 37.83 0.70
CA PRO A 158 -4.09 38.29 -0.33
C PRO A 158 -3.34 37.13 -1.02
N TRP A 159 -3.36 35.93 -0.43
CA TRP A 159 -2.81 34.72 -1.03
C TRP A 159 -3.77 34.16 -2.08
N GLY A 160 -3.27 33.33 -3.00
CA GLY A 160 -4.13 32.66 -3.96
C GLY A 160 -3.39 31.65 -4.83
N ALA A 161 -3.55 30.37 -4.52
CA ALA A 161 -3.06 29.28 -5.37
C ALA A 161 -4.10 28.89 -6.45
N PRO A 162 -3.71 28.50 -7.66
CA PRO A 162 -4.65 28.05 -8.66
C PRO A 162 -5.06 26.59 -8.42
N ALA A 163 -6.31 26.26 -8.70
CA ALA A 163 -6.79 24.88 -8.69
C ALA A 163 -6.66 24.22 -10.07
N LEU A 164 -6.45 22.90 -10.09
CA LEU A 164 -6.43 22.05 -11.28
C LEU A 164 -7.03 20.68 -10.98
N PHE A 165 -7.35 19.92 -12.04
CA PHE A 165 -7.79 18.54 -11.90
C PHE A 165 -6.72 17.53 -12.29
N VAL A 166 -6.69 16.43 -11.54
CA VAL A 166 -5.91 15.23 -11.88
C VAL A 166 -6.88 14.05 -12.01
N LYS A 167 -6.74 13.25 -13.08
CA LYS A 167 -7.55 12.04 -13.26
C LYS A 167 -7.11 10.97 -12.27
N LYS A 168 -8.07 10.42 -11.52
CA LYS A 168 -7.87 9.19 -10.73
C LYS A 168 -7.83 7.98 -11.65
N LYS A 169 -7.41 6.83 -11.10
CA LYS A 169 -7.37 5.54 -11.83
C LYS A 169 -8.75 5.10 -12.32
N ASP A 170 -9.80 5.47 -11.61
CA ASP A 170 -11.21 5.21 -11.95
C ASP A 170 -11.77 6.20 -12.99
N GLY A 171 -10.96 7.14 -13.49
CA GLY A 171 -11.38 8.17 -14.44
C GLY A 171 -12.03 9.41 -13.82
N SER A 172 -12.39 9.38 -12.53
CA SER A 172 -12.93 10.54 -11.83
C SER A 172 -11.90 11.67 -11.68
N LEU A 173 -12.37 12.91 -11.59
CA LEU A 173 -11.51 14.06 -11.43
C LEU A 173 -11.23 14.33 -9.94
N ARG A 174 -9.98 14.63 -9.59
CA ARG A 174 -9.57 15.05 -8.24
C ARG A 174 -9.15 16.51 -8.27
N LEU A 175 -9.84 17.36 -7.51
CA LEU A 175 -9.42 18.73 -7.29
C LEU A 175 -8.08 18.76 -6.55
N CYS A 176 -7.11 19.45 -7.14
CA CYS A 176 -5.78 19.66 -6.59
C CYS A 176 -5.46 21.15 -6.61
N VAL A 177 -5.08 21.71 -5.46
CA VAL A 177 -4.59 23.08 -5.38
C VAL A 177 -3.08 23.09 -5.58
N ASP A 178 -2.59 23.93 -6.50
CA ASP A 178 -1.17 24.02 -6.80
C ASP A 178 -0.42 24.90 -5.78
N TYR A 179 -0.09 24.30 -4.65
CA TYR A 179 0.69 24.95 -3.60
C TYR A 179 2.19 25.01 -3.89
N ARG A 180 2.69 24.70 -5.10
CA ARG A 180 4.15 24.67 -5.38
C ARG A 180 4.86 25.97 -5.02
N GLN A 181 4.25 27.13 -5.24
CA GLN A 181 4.86 28.41 -4.89
C GLN A 181 4.84 28.67 -3.38
N LEU A 182 3.73 28.34 -2.69
CA LEU A 182 3.64 28.40 -1.23
C LEU A 182 4.69 27.48 -0.59
N ASN A 183 4.78 26.24 -1.07
CA ASN A 183 5.72 25.21 -0.63
C ASN A 183 7.20 25.62 -0.72
N ARG A 184 7.56 26.50 -1.66
CA ARG A 184 8.93 27.01 -1.80
C ARG A 184 9.31 27.98 -0.69
N VAL A 185 8.33 28.71 -0.16
CA VAL A 185 8.53 29.73 0.88
C VAL A 185 8.14 29.23 2.28
N THR A 186 7.55 28.04 2.39
CA THR A 186 7.33 27.34 3.66
C THR A 186 8.65 26.81 4.23
N MET A 187 8.89 27.07 5.51
CA MET A 187 10.00 26.47 6.24
C MET A 187 9.80 24.95 6.36
N LYS A 188 10.78 24.19 5.90
CA LYS A 188 10.69 22.72 5.87
C LYS A 188 10.90 22.14 7.26
N ASN A 189 9.92 21.37 7.73
CA ASN A 189 10.04 20.59 8.95
C ASN A 189 10.95 19.39 8.69
N LYS A 190 11.90 19.15 9.59
CA LYS A 190 12.76 17.97 9.60
C LYS A 190 12.23 16.94 10.59
N TYR A 191 10.96 16.57 10.44
CA TYR A 191 10.38 15.52 11.27
C TYR A 191 11.10 14.20 10.98
N PRO A 192 11.59 13.48 12.01
CA PRO A 192 12.28 12.22 11.81
C PRO A 192 11.26 11.16 11.39
N LEU A 193 11.26 10.80 10.11
CA LEU A 193 10.56 9.60 9.67
C LEU A 193 11.38 8.36 10.08
N PRO A 194 10.73 7.32 10.63
CA PRO A 194 11.41 6.09 10.99
C PRO A 194 12.06 5.47 9.75
N ARG A 195 13.20 4.80 9.93
CA ARG A 195 13.81 4.06 8.82
C ARG A 195 12.96 2.84 8.55
N ILE A 196 12.81 2.54 7.27
CA ILE A 196 11.97 1.44 6.80
C ILE A 196 12.48 0.09 7.33
N ASP A 197 13.80 -0.08 7.43
CA ASP A 197 14.40 -1.27 8.03
C ASP A 197 14.02 -1.43 9.51
N ASP A 198 14.08 -0.34 10.30
CA ASP A 198 13.66 -0.34 11.70
C ASP A 198 12.18 -0.75 11.84
N LEU A 199 11.32 -0.34 10.90
CA LEU A 199 9.92 -0.74 10.88
C LEU A 199 9.76 -2.23 10.59
N PHE A 200 10.57 -2.80 9.68
CA PHE A 200 10.50 -4.23 9.38
C PHE A 200 10.98 -5.10 10.54
N ASP A 201 12.01 -4.67 11.27
CA ASP A 201 12.53 -5.41 12.41
C ASP A 201 11.46 -5.59 13.52
N GLN A 202 10.52 -4.65 13.64
CA GLN A 202 9.38 -4.74 14.58
C GLN A 202 8.38 -5.84 14.22
N LEU A 203 8.32 -6.25 12.95
CA LEU A 203 7.37 -7.27 12.46
C LEU A 203 7.84 -8.71 12.75
N THR A 204 8.96 -8.86 13.47
CA THR A 204 9.56 -10.17 13.76
C THR A 204 8.58 -11.09 14.51
N GLY A 205 8.31 -12.26 13.92
CA GLY A 205 7.44 -13.27 14.49
C GLY A 205 5.93 -12.97 14.39
N ALA A 206 5.54 -11.88 13.73
CA ALA A 206 4.15 -11.60 13.43
C ALA A 206 3.61 -12.58 12.38
N GLN A 207 2.38 -13.05 12.58
CA GLN A 207 1.68 -13.97 11.68
C GLN A 207 0.36 -13.39 11.17
N TRP A 208 -0.20 -12.41 11.88
CA TRP A 208 -1.47 -11.78 11.57
C TRP A 208 -1.29 -10.29 11.39
N PHE A 209 -1.86 -9.76 10.30
CA PHE A 209 -1.71 -8.37 9.89
C PHE A 209 -3.06 -7.76 9.53
N SER A 210 -3.25 -6.50 9.88
CA SER A 210 -4.36 -5.67 9.42
C SER A 210 -3.85 -4.29 9.06
N LYS A 211 -4.37 -3.72 7.98
CA LYS A 211 -4.02 -2.40 7.46
C LYS A 211 -5.24 -1.50 7.45
N ILE A 212 -5.15 -0.36 8.12
CA ILE A 212 -6.18 0.66 8.15
C ILE A 212 -5.68 1.88 7.34
N ASP A 213 -6.48 2.31 6.35
CA ASP A 213 -6.25 3.53 5.55
C ASP A 213 -7.25 4.60 6.00
N LEU A 214 -6.76 5.75 6.42
CA LEU A 214 -7.61 6.85 6.89
C LEU A 214 -8.32 7.56 5.73
N ARG A 215 -9.62 7.83 5.90
CA ARG A 215 -10.43 8.49 4.88
C ARG A 215 -10.01 9.95 4.75
N SER A 216 -9.38 10.28 3.63
CA SER A 216 -8.87 11.64 3.39
C SER A 216 -8.04 12.13 4.59
N GLY A 217 -7.09 11.31 5.06
CA GLY A 217 -6.37 11.50 6.34
C GLY A 217 -6.05 12.95 6.68
N TYR A 218 -5.46 13.69 5.73
CA TYR A 218 -5.11 15.10 5.93
C TYR A 218 -6.29 16.02 6.26
N HIS A 219 -7.47 15.81 5.68
CA HIS A 219 -8.67 16.61 5.99
C HIS A 219 -9.19 16.39 7.42
N GLN A 220 -8.66 15.40 8.16
CA GLN A 220 -9.04 15.12 9.55
C GLN A 220 -8.18 15.87 10.57
N LEU A 221 -7.29 16.77 10.10
CA LEU A 221 -6.52 17.69 10.92
C LEU A 221 -6.88 19.13 10.56
N ARG A 222 -7.11 19.97 11.58
CA ARG A 222 -7.41 21.40 11.38
C ARG A 222 -6.16 22.19 11.01
N ILE A 223 -6.36 23.30 10.31
CA ILE A 223 -5.34 24.33 10.14
C ILE A 223 -5.52 25.37 11.25
N ARG A 224 -4.39 25.77 11.83
CA ARG A 224 -4.32 26.88 12.77
C ARG A 224 -4.97 28.13 12.16
N ALA A 225 -5.81 28.83 12.92
CA ALA A 225 -6.68 29.88 12.40
C ALA A 225 -5.89 30.97 11.64
N GLU A 226 -4.73 31.36 12.15
CA GLU A 226 -3.83 32.36 11.57
C GLU A 226 -3.18 31.92 10.25
N ASP A 227 -3.13 30.62 9.98
CA ASP A 227 -2.50 30.05 8.78
C ASP A 227 -3.50 29.72 7.66
N ARG A 228 -4.81 29.77 7.95
CA ARG A 228 -5.86 29.46 6.96
C ARG A 228 -5.77 30.34 5.72
N GLU A 229 -5.51 31.63 5.89
CA GLU A 229 -5.40 32.57 4.76
C GLU A 229 -4.31 32.18 3.76
N LYS A 230 -3.24 31.48 4.19
CA LYS A 230 -2.14 31.04 3.33
C LYS A 230 -2.56 29.91 2.39
N THR A 231 -3.60 29.15 2.77
CA THR A 231 -4.19 28.09 1.95
C THR A 231 -5.24 28.60 0.97
N ALA A 232 -5.39 29.92 0.83
CA ALA A 232 -6.36 30.47 -0.08
C ALA A 232 -6.06 30.07 -1.53
N PHE A 233 -7.10 29.65 -2.25
CA PHE A 233 -7.03 29.17 -3.62
C PHE A 233 -8.14 29.76 -4.46
N ARG A 234 -7.78 30.08 -5.71
CA ARG A 234 -8.59 30.81 -6.67
C ARG A 234 -9.16 29.86 -7.70
N THR A 235 -10.45 29.99 -7.93
CA THR A 235 -11.18 29.28 -8.97
C THR A 235 -11.91 30.28 -9.86
N ARG A 236 -12.58 29.80 -10.90
CA ARG A 236 -13.49 30.62 -11.71
C ARG A 236 -14.69 31.14 -10.89
N TYR A 237 -15.11 30.39 -9.87
CA TYR A 237 -16.33 30.64 -9.10
C TYR A 237 -16.10 31.44 -7.82
N GLY A 238 -14.83 31.70 -7.46
CA GLY A 238 -14.55 32.48 -6.27
C GLY A 238 -13.16 32.24 -5.72
N HIS A 239 -12.98 32.74 -4.51
CA HIS A 239 -11.77 32.61 -3.74
C HIS A 239 -12.11 31.94 -2.42
N TYR A 240 -11.42 30.86 -2.09
CA TYR A 240 -11.73 30.00 -0.95
C TYR A 240 -10.47 29.70 -0.17
N GLN A 241 -10.58 29.42 1.12
CA GLN A 241 -9.46 28.97 1.96
C GLN A 241 -9.86 27.73 2.73
N PHE A 242 -8.89 26.88 3.05
CA PHE A 242 -9.14 25.67 3.80
C PHE A 242 -9.17 25.92 5.32
N THR A 243 -10.02 25.17 6.01
CA THR A 243 -10.08 25.07 7.48
C THR A 243 -9.41 23.81 7.99
N VAL A 244 -9.33 22.78 7.15
CA VAL A 244 -8.67 21.49 7.37
C VAL A 244 -7.46 21.35 6.46
N MET A 245 -6.45 20.59 6.85
CA MET A 245 -5.19 20.49 6.12
C MET A 245 -5.41 19.89 4.71
N PRO A 246 -5.24 20.66 3.61
CA PRO A 246 -5.42 20.15 2.27
C PRO A 246 -4.21 19.34 1.81
N PHE A 247 -4.43 18.51 0.80
CA PHE A 247 -3.36 17.84 0.09
C PHE A 247 -2.45 18.84 -0.65
N GLY A 248 -1.17 18.50 -0.76
CA GLY A 248 -0.19 19.24 -1.56
C GLY A 248 0.61 20.28 -0.79
N LEU A 249 0.32 20.52 0.49
CA LEU A 249 1.13 21.39 1.35
C LEU A 249 2.42 20.72 1.82
N THR A 250 3.49 21.50 1.91
CA THR A 250 4.76 21.07 2.54
C THR A 250 4.53 20.78 4.01
N ASN A 251 5.22 19.78 4.55
CA ASN A 251 5.10 19.30 5.93
C ASN A 251 3.78 18.60 6.28
N ALA A 252 2.77 18.56 5.40
CA ALA A 252 1.53 17.84 5.70
C ALA A 252 1.75 16.37 6.13
N PRO A 253 2.59 15.56 5.44
CA PRO A 253 2.90 14.20 5.90
C PRO A 253 3.59 14.17 7.27
N ALA A 254 4.46 15.15 7.55
CA ALA A 254 5.21 15.22 8.80
C ALA A 254 4.32 15.55 10.00
N VAL A 255 3.43 16.54 9.85
CA VAL A 255 2.49 16.90 10.91
C VAL A 255 1.45 15.80 11.11
N PHE A 256 1.01 15.15 10.02
CA PHE A 256 0.12 14.01 10.13
C PHE A 256 0.76 12.83 10.86
N MET A 257 2.04 12.56 10.60
CA MET A 257 2.82 11.58 11.36
C MET A 257 2.91 11.93 12.84
N ASP A 258 3.15 13.20 13.20
CA ASP A 258 3.15 13.64 14.61
C ASP A 258 1.77 13.41 15.26
N LEU A 259 0.67 13.69 14.54
CA LEU A 259 -0.68 13.39 15.03
C LEU A 259 -0.84 11.91 15.36
N MET A 260 -0.54 11.04 14.39
CA MET A 260 -0.71 9.60 14.56
C MET A 260 0.21 9.04 15.65
N HIS A 261 1.43 9.56 15.77
CA HIS A 261 2.36 9.15 16.83
C HIS A 261 1.84 9.52 18.23
N ARG A 262 1.18 10.68 18.37
CA ARG A 262 0.53 11.08 19.64
C ARG A 262 -0.67 10.21 19.95
N VAL A 263 -1.54 9.98 18.97
CA VAL A 263 -2.78 9.22 19.13
C VAL A 263 -2.52 7.74 19.45
N LEU A 264 -1.53 7.13 18.81
CA LEU A 264 -1.23 5.70 18.92
C LEU A 264 -0.01 5.41 19.79
N ARG A 265 0.48 6.40 20.54
CA ARG A 265 1.74 6.36 21.30
C ARG A 265 1.89 5.11 22.17
N GLU A 266 0.81 4.67 22.79
CA GLU A 266 0.79 3.53 23.72
C GLU A 266 0.99 2.17 23.04
N TYR A 267 0.84 2.12 21.71
CA TYR A 267 0.84 0.91 20.88
C TYR A 267 2.01 0.84 19.89
N LEU A 268 2.66 1.99 19.64
CA LEU A 268 3.90 2.06 18.85
C LEU A 268 4.96 1.12 19.43
N ASP A 269 5.76 0.52 18.55
CA ASP A 269 6.83 -0.42 18.87
C ASP A 269 6.37 -1.71 19.59
N ARG A 270 5.05 -1.92 19.72
CA ARG A 270 4.46 -3.11 20.36
C ARG A 270 3.71 -3.99 19.36
N PHE A 271 2.69 -3.42 18.72
CA PHE A 271 1.83 -4.14 17.77
C PHE A 271 1.27 -3.23 16.65
N VAL A 272 1.76 -1.98 16.57
CA VAL A 272 1.34 -0.99 15.58
C VAL A 272 2.53 -0.29 14.95
N ILE A 273 2.50 -0.19 13.64
CA ILE A 273 3.37 0.67 12.84
C ILE A 273 2.52 1.71 12.13
N VAL A 274 2.93 2.96 12.21
CA VAL A 274 2.30 4.05 11.46
C VAL A 274 3.26 4.53 10.38
N PHE A 275 2.77 4.67 9.16
CA PHE A 275 3.49 5.34 8.09
C PHE A 275 2.56 6.21 7.24
N ILE A 276 2.64 7.52 7.48
CA ILE A 276 1.79 8.56 6.90
C ILE A 276 0.32 8.25 7.17
N ASP A 277 -0.46 7.87 6.15
CA ASP A 277 -1.89 7.59 6.23
C ASP A 277 -2.20 6.11 6.51
N ASP A 278 -1.18 5.24 6.49
CA ASP A 278 -1.30 3.80 6.67
C ASP A 278 -0.99 3.41 8.13
N ILE A 279 -1.95 2.75 8.79
CA ILE A 279 -1.77 2.13 10.10
C ILE A 279 -1.70 0.62 9.91
N LEU A 280 -0.56 0.02 10.19
CA LEU A 280 -0.34 -1.42 10.15
C LEU A 280 -0.39 -1.98 11.57
N ILE A 281 -1.29 -2.93 11.79
CA ILE A 281 -1.45 -3.69 13.04
C ILE A 281 -0.87 -5.08 12.78
N TYR A 282 -0.03 -5.57 13.68
CA TYR A 282 0.62 -6.86 13.55
C TYR A 282 0.57 -7.64 14.86
N SER A 283 0.45 -8.96 14.80
CA SER A 283 0.30 -9.81 15.99
C SER A 283 0.80 -11.23 15.76
N LYS A 284 1.15 -11.92 16.84
CA LYS A 284 1.67 -13.30 16.79
C LYS A 284 0.54 -14.33 16.71
N THR A 285 -0.51 -14.14 17.49
CA THR A 285 -1.68 -15.03 17.53
C THR A 285 -2.92 -14.33 16.96
N ARG A 286 -3.94 -15.12 16.61
CA ARG A 286 -5.20 -14.60 16.07
C ARG A 286 -6.00 -13.90 17.17
N GLU A 287 -5.96 -14.44 18.38
CA GLU A 287 -6.66 -13.93 19.55
C GLU A 287 -6.14 -12.54 19.92
N ASP A 288 -4.81 -12.40 20.06
CA ASP A 288 -4.16 -11.10 20.32
C ASP A 288 -4.50 -10.10 19.21
N HIS A 289 -4.53 -10.56 17.95
CA HIS A 289 -4.85 -9.68 16.82
C HIS A 289 -6.26 -9.08 16.93
N GLY A 290 -7.23 -9.85 17.40
CA GLY A 290 -8.58 -9.36 17.63
C GLY A 290 -8.65 -8.30 18.73
N GLU A 291 -7.87 -8.47 19.80
CA GLU A 291 -7.75 -7.48 20.87
C GLU A 291 -7.06 -6.21 20.38
N HIS A 292 -5.93 -6.34 19.71
CA HIS A 292 -5.20 -5.22 19.12
C HIS A 292 -6.06 -4.43 18.14
N LEU A 293 -6.80 -5.10 17.25
CA LEU A 293 -7.77 -4.45 16.35
C LEU A 293 -8.80 -3.63 17.12
N ARG A 294 -9.37 -4.21 18.20
CA ARG A 294 -10.37 -3.52 19.03
C ARG A 294 -9.78 -2.27 19.69
N MET A 295 -8.56 -2.36 20.24
CA MET A 295 -7.88 -1.23 20.88
C MET A 295 -7.65 -0.09 19.90
N ILE A 296 -7.19 -0.40 18.67
CA ILE A 296 -6.93 0.61 17.66
C ILE A 296 -8.21 1.25 17.14
N LEU A 297 -9.24 0.46 16.82
CA LEU A 297 -10.52 1.00 16.39
C LEU A 297 -11.19 1.85 17.48
N GLN A 298 -11.08 1.44 18.75
CA GLN A 298 -11.56 2.25 19.87
C GLN A 298 -10.78 3.56 19.99
N THR A 299 -9.46 3.52 19.86
CA THR A 299 -8.63 4.73 19.90
C THR A 299 -8.97 5.69 18.76
N LEU A 300 -9.19 5.17 17.55
CA LEU A 300 -9.65 5.96 16.40
C LEU A 300 -11.04 6.58 16.65
N ARG A 301 -11.98 5.80 17.21
CA ARG A 301 -13.32 6.28 17.62
C ARG A 301 -13.21 7.42 18.63
N ASP A 302 -12.44 7.24 19.69
CA ASP A 302 -12.28 8.21 20.78
C ASP A 302 -11.69 9.53 20.26
N HIS A 303 -10.72 9.42 19.35
CA HIS A 303 -10.13 10.57 18.69
C HIS A 303 -10.96 11.08 17.51
N ARG A 304 -12.08 10.46 17.13
CA ARG A 304 -12.88 10.81 15.94
C ARG A 304 -12.01 10.87 14.67
N LEU A 305 -11.21 9.83 14.48
CA LEU A 305 -10.48 9.57 13.25
C LEU A 305 -11.19 8.47 12.47
N TYR A 306 -11.41 8.73 11.19
CA TYR A 306 -12.29 7.93 10.34
C TYR A 306 -11.48 7.21 9.26
N ALA A 307 -11.76 5.93 9.08
CA ALA A 307 -11.08 5.08 8.12
C ALA A 307 -11.95 4.86 6.87
N LYS A 308 -11.29 4.59 5.74
CA LYS A 308 -11.96 4.21 4.49
C LYS A 308 -11.97 2.70 4.38
N PHE A 309 -13.09 2.08 4.80
CA PHE A 309 -13.24 0.62 4.83
C PHE A 309 -12.86 -0.07 3.51
N SER A 310 -13.28 0.49 2.36
CA SER A 310 -12.97 -0.07 1.03
C SER A 310 -11.47 -0.19 0.70
N LYS A 311 -10.61 0.49 1.46
CA LYS A 311 -9.15 0.43 1.31
C LYS A 311 -8.45 -0.30 2.46
N CYS A 312 -9.16 -0.54 3.56
CA CYS A 312 -8.64 -1.30 4.69
C CYS A 312 -8.56 -2.78 4.32
N LYS A 313 -7.67 -3.50 4.98
CA LYS A 313 -7.51 -4.95 4.87
C LYS A 313 -7.36 -5.53 6.26
N PHE A 314 -8.07 -6.60 6.55
CA PHE A 314 -8.13 -7.16 7.90
C PHE A 314 -7.80 -8.65 7.89
N TRP A 315 -7.27 -9.15 9.01
CA TRP A 315 -7.05 -10.59 9.25
C TRP A 315 -6.19 -11.27 8.17
N LEU A 316 -5.17 -10.57 7.67
CA LEU A 316 -4.26 -11.08 6.65
C LEU A 316 -3.15 -11.91 7.28
N ILE A 317 -2.70 -12.93 6.56
CA ILE A 317 -1.48 -13.70 6.88
C ILE A 317 -0.24 -13.13 6.19
N GLU A 318 -0.44 -12.39 5.10
CA GLU A 318 0.58 -11.65 4.37
C GLU A 318 0.06 -10.27 3.99
N VAL A 319 0.90 -9.25 4.08
CA VAL A 319 0.51 -7.86 3.83
C VAL A 319 1.52 -7.14 2.96
N GLY A 320 1.03 -6.41 1.96
CA GLY A 320 1.82 -5.44 1.22
C GLY A 320 2.05 -4.18 2.05
N PHE A 321 3.28 -3.94 2.47
CA PHE A 321 3.67 -2.77 3.27
C PHE A 321 4.98 -2.15 2.75
N LEU A 322 4.97 -0.84 2.52
CA LEU A 322 6.13 -0.07 2.02
C LEU A 322 6.81 -0.66 0.77
N GLY A 323 6.05 -1.29 -0.14
CA GLY A 323 6.60 -1.91 -1.36
C GLY A 323 7.25 -3.28 -1.15
N HIS A 324 7.00 -3.91 0.00
CA HIS A 324 7.41 -5.28 0.32
C HIS A 324 6.16 -6.11 0.66
N ILE A 325 6.27 -7.43 0.52
CA ILE A 325 5.31 -8.37 1.12
C ILE A 325 5.91 -8.86 2.44
N VAL A 326 5.16 -8.69 3.51
CA VAL A 326 5.51 -9.18 4.84
C VAL A 326 4.59 -10.33 5.18
N GLY A 327 5.15 -11.46 5.60
CA GLY A 327 4.41 -12.62 6.08
C GLY A 327 5.17 -13.36 7.18
N ALA A 328 4.62 -14.49 7.61
CA ALA A 328 5.24 -15.32 8.65
C ALA A 328 6.66 -15.80 8.29
N CYS A 329 6.95 -16.00 6.99
CA CYS A 329 8.24 -16.45 6.49
C CYS A 329 9.29 -15.33 6.37
N GLY A 330 8.91 -14.07 6.60
CA GLY A 330 9.80 -12.90 6.51
C GLY A 330 9.31 -11.85 5.51
N VAL A 331 10.27 -11.08 4.98
CA VAL A 331 10.02 -9.95 4.08
C VAL A 331 10.53 -10.29 2.68
N SER A 332 9.70 -10.09 1.66
CA SER A 332 10.04 -10.26 0.25
C SER A 332 9.72 -9.00 -0.57
N VAL A 333 10.25 -8.92 -1.78
CA VAL A 333 9.97 -7.80 -2.70
C VAL A 333 8.56 -7.95 -3.27
N ASP A 334 7.80 -6.84 -3.32
CA ASP A 334 6.46 -6.84 -3.93
C ASP A 334 6.52 -7.29 -5.41
N PRO A 335 5.83 -8.39 -5.79
CA PRO A 335 5.81 -8.88 -7.18
C PRO A 335 5.40 -7.82 -8.21
N ALA A 336 4.54 -6.87 -7.85
CA ALA A 336 4.16 -5.77 -8.73
C ALA A 336 5.35 -4.85 -9.02
N LYS A 337 6.23 -4.65 -8.03
CA LYS A 337 7.47 -3.87 -8.17
C LYS A 337 8.53 -4.65 -8.95
N VAL A 338 8.62 -5.96 -8.73
CA VAL A 338 9.45 -6.87 -9.53
C VAL A 338 9.06 -6.78 -11.01
N ARG A 339 7.76 -6.84 -11.31
CA ARG A 339 7.26 -6.71 -12.70
C ARG A 339 7.61 -5.37 -13.33
N ALA A 340 7.49 -4.27 -12.58
CA ALA A 340 7.91 -2.95 -13.06
C ALA A 340 9.42 -2.88 -13.36
N VAL A 341 10.25 -3.62 -12.62
CA VAL A 341 11.69 -3.76 -12.90
C VAL A 341 11.93 -4.60 -14.16
N ILE A 342 11.21 -5.71 -14.35
CA ILE A 342 11.28 -6.56 -15.55
C ILE A 342 10.93 -5.75 -16.81
N ASP A 343 9.86 -4.99 -16.75
CA ASP A 343 9.36 -4.20 -17.87
C ASP A 343 10.11 -2.87 -18.05
N TRP A 344 11.08 -2.57 -17.16
CA TRP A 344 11.82 -1.31 -17.19
C TRP A 344 12.65 -1.18 -18.48
N PRO A 345 12.47 -0.09 -19.26
CA PRO A 345 13.18 0.11 -20.52
C PRO A 345 14.68 0.36 -20.28
N THR A 346 15.53 -0.05 -21.22
CA THR A 346 16.97 0.21 -21.13
C THR A 346 17.24 1.72 -20.97
N PRO A 347 17.93 2.16 -19.89
CA PRO A 347 18.20 3.57 -19.63
C PRO A 347 18.98 4.21 -20.78
N ARG A 348 18.50 5.34 -21.30
CA ARG A 348 19.16 6.08 -22.40
C ARG A 348 19.73 7.43 -21.95
N THR A 349 19.39 7.85 -20.73
CA THR A 349 19.82 9.13 -20.18
C THR A 349 20.33 8.96 -18.75
N VAL A 350 21.09 9.95 -18.28
CA VAL A 350 21.52 10.02 -16.87
C VAL A 350 20.33 10.10 -15.91
N ILE A 351 19.21 10.70 -16.33
CA ILE A 351 17.98 10.77 -15.54
C ILE A 351 17.36 9.38 -15.40
N ASP A 352 17.36 8.57 -16.46
CA ASP A 352 16.85 7.20 -16.43
C ASP A 352 17.71 6.31 -15.53
N ILE A 353 19.05 6.43 -15.62
CA ILE A 353 19.96 5.70 -14.73
C ILE A 353 19.69 6.08 -13.27
N ARG A 354 19.63 7.38 -12.95
CA ARG A 354 19.38 7.83 -11.56
C ARG A 354 18.05 7.32 -11.04
N SER A 355 17.02 7.30 -11.88
CA SER A 355 15.70 6.78 -11.52
C SER A 355 15.74 5.27 -11.26
N PHE A 356 16.39 4.50 -12.13
CA PHE A 356 16.55 3.05 -11.96
C PHE A 356 17.40 2.72 -10.73
N LEU A 357 18.56 3.36 -10.54
CA LEU A 357 19.42 3.15 -9.37
C LEU A 357 18.74 3.56 -8.07
N GLY A 358 17.87 4.58 -8.09
CA GLY A 358 17.05 4.93 -6.94
C GLY A 358 16.11 3.79 -6.53
N LEU A 359 15.42 3.19 -7.50
CA LEU A 359 14.53 2.04 -7.26
C LEU A 359 15.33 0.79 -6.85
N ALA A 360 16.38 0.44 -7.58
CA ALA A 360 17.21 -0.73 -7.30
C ALA A 360 17.91 -0.58 -5.94
N GLY A 361 18.34 0.63 -5.59
CA GLY A 361 18.94 0.96 -4.30
C GLY A 361 17.98 0.81 -3.13
N TYR A 362 16.68 1.00 -3.34
CA TYR A 362 15.65 0.71 -2.33
C TYR A 362 15.63 -0.77 -1.94
N TYR A 363 15.80 -1.67 -2.91
CA TYR A 363 15.82 -3.12 -2.71
C TYR A 363 17.23 -3.71 -2.53
N ARG A 364 18.25 -2.87 -2.32
CA ARG A 364 19.66 -3.30 -2.25
C ARG A 364 19.93 -4.44 -1.27
N ARG A 365 19.17 -4.53 -0.16
CA ARG A 365 19.32 -5.58 0.87
C ARG A 365 19.01 -6.99 0.35
N PHE A 366 18.26 -7.10 -0.75
CA PHE A 366 17.92 -8.36 -1.40
C PHE A 366 18.96 -8.77 -2.45
N VAL A 367 19.93 -7.91 -2.76
CA VAL A 367 20.90 -8.10 -3.83
C VAL A 367 22.31 -8.17 -3.24
N GLN A 368 22.88 -9.38 -3.21
CA GLN A 368 24.27 -9.59 -2.83
C GLN A 368 25.21 -8.76 -3.73
N ASP A 369 26.21 -8.13 -3.12
CA ASP A 369 27.22 -7.31 -3.80
C ASP A 369 26.64 -6.16 -4.65
N PHE A 370 25.47 -5.62 -4.27
CA PHE A 370 24.80 -4.54 -5.00
C PHE A 370 25.74 -3.40 -5.39
N SER A 371 26.61 -2.96 -4.46
CA SER A 371 27.56 -1.87 -4.70
C SER A 371 28.57 -2.19 -5.81
N LYS A 372 29.05 -3.44 -5.90
CA LYS A 372 29.97 -3.87 -6.97
C LYS A 372 29.25 -3.88 -8.32
N ILE A 373 28.02 -4.39 -8.36
CA ILE A 373 27.21 -4.49 -9.59
C ILE A 373 26.79 -3.10 -10.09
N ALA A 374 26.36 -2.21 -9.19
CA ALA A 374 25.87 -0.88 -9.53
C ALA A 374 26.98 0.14 -9.85
N ALA A 375 28.25 -0.19 -9.62
CA ALA A 375 29.37 0.74 -9.78
C ALA A 375 29.52 1.33 -11.21
N PRO A 376 29.44 0.54 -12.30
CA PRO A 376 29.52 1.06 -13.68
C PRO A 376 28.39 2.03 -13.99
N MET A 377 27.17 1.73 -13.52
CA MET A 377 26.00 2.59 -13.70
C MET A 377 26.13 3.89 -12.89
N THR A 378 26.61 3.78 -11.65
CA THR A 378 26.82 4.93 -10.75
C THR A 378 27.86 5.90 -11.31
N GLN A 379 28.91 5.39 -11.95
CA GLN A 379 29.92 6.20 -12.61
C GLN A 379 29.31 7.13 -13.68
N LEU A 380 28.38 6.63 -14.50
CA LEU A 380 27.67 7.42 -15.52
C LEU A 380 26.80 8.56 -14.95
N THR A 381 26.59 8.61 -13.62
CA THR A 381 25.82 9.69 -12.98
C THR A 381 26.68 10.89 -12.53
N LYS A 382 28.01 10.77 -12.61
CA LYS A 382 28.97 11.83 -12.21
C LYS A 382 28.95 13.01 -13.20
N LYS A 383 29.23 14.22 -12.69
CA LYS A 383 29.04 15.48 -13.44
C LYS A 383 29.92 15.66 -14.69
N ASP A 384 30.96 14.86 -14.87
CA ASP A 384 31.97 15.04 -15.93
C ASP A 384 32.16 13.78 -16.81
N ILE A 385 31.13 12.92 -16.90
CA ILE A 385 31.19 11.69 -17.70
C ILE A 385 30.13 11.75 -18.80
N ASN A 386 30.59 11.67 -20.06
CA ASN A 386 29.69 11.56 -21.20
C ASN A 386 28.97 10.22 -21.15
N PHE A 387 27.64 10.26 -21.28
CA PHE A 387 26.83 9.05 -21.41
C PHE A 387 27.18 8.36 -22.73
N GLN A 388 28.09 7.39 -22.66
CA GLN A 388 28.38 6.46 -23.74
C GLN A 388 27.87 5.11 -23.26
N GLY A 389 26.96 4.49 -24.03
CA GLY A 389 26.47 3.15 -23.74
C GLY A 389 27.65 2.18 -23.76
N ASN A 390 28.14 1.80 -22.59
CA ASN A 390 29.20 0.83 -22.44
C ASN A 390 28.58 -0.54 -22.13
N ASP A 391 29.13 -1.60 -22.71
CA ASP A 391 28.65 -2.97 -22.51
C ASP A 391 28.59 -3.33 -21.01
N SER A 392 29.49 -2.75 -20.21
CA SER A 392 29.53 -2.91 -18.76
C SER A 392 28.30 -2.34 -18.03
N CYS A 393 27.74 -1.19 -18.44
CA CYS A 393 26.50 -0.68 -17.84
C CYS A 393 25.29 -1.50 -18.26
N GLU A 394 25.26 -1.98 -19.51
CA GLU A 394 24.15 -2.83 -19.96
C GLU A 394 24.16 -4.18 -19.25
N GLN A 395 25.35 -4.77 -19.05
CA GLN A 395 25.52 -5.97 -18.23
C GLN A 395 25.11 -5.73 -16.77
N ALA A 396 25.57 -4.63 -16.16
CA ALA A 396 25.17 -4.26 -14.80
C ALA A 396 23.65 -4.07 -14.67
N PHE A 397 23.02 -3.44 -15.66
CA PHE A 397 21.57 -3.25 -15.70
C PHE A 397 20.82 -4.58 -15.80
N ARG A 398 21.22 -5.48 -16.71
CA ARG A 398 20.62 -6.82 -16.85
C ARG A 398 20.80 -7.65 -15.59
N LEU A 399 22.00 -7.64 -15.00
CA LEU A 399 22.31 -8.38 -13.77
C LEU A 399 21.50 -7.87 -12.58
N LEU A 400 21.35 -6.55 -12.42
CA LEU A 400 20.49 -5.99 -11.37
C LEU A 400 19.03 -6.37 -11.57
N LYS A 401 18.52 -6.38 -12.81
CA LYS A 401 17.16 -6.85 -13.09
C LYS A 401 16.99 -8.31 -12.68
N GLU A 402 17.91 -9.18 -13.08
CA GLU A 402 17.88 -10.61 -12.74
C GLU A 402 17.90 -10.83 -11.23
N ARG A 403 18.81 -10.16 -10.50
CA ARG A 403 18.93 -10.30 -9.04
C ARG A 403 17.72 -9.77 -8.27
N LEU A 404 17.10 -8.69 -8.75
CA LEU A 404 15.86 -8.18 -8.17
C LEU A 404 14.66 -9.10 -8.43
N THR A 405 14.68 -9.87 -9.53
CA THR A 405 13.62 -10.84 -9.85
C THR A 405 13.79 -12.18 -9.16
N THR A 406 15.02 -12.54 -8.80
CA THR A 406 15.38 -13.79 -8.11
C THR A 406 15.69 -13.54 -6.62
N ALA A 407 15.28 -12.38 -6.10
CA ALA A 407 15.53 -11.95 -4.74
C ALA A 407 15.00 -12.99 -3.72
N PRO A 408 15.83 -13.42 -2.75
CA PRO A 408 15.39 -14.34 -1.70
C PRO A 408 14.43 -13.65 -0.72
N VAL A 409 13.64 -14.45 -0.02
CA VAL A 409 12.90 -13.96 1.16
C VAL A 409 13.89 -13.74 2.29
N LEU A 410 13.89 -12.54 2.87
CA LEU A 410 14.75 -12.21 4.00
C LEU A 410 14.01 -12.51 5.30
N VAL A 411 14.59 -13.39 6.11
CA VAL A 411 14.09 -13.71 7.45
C VAL A 411 14.37 -12.51 8.36
N LEU A 412 13.38 -12.16 9.19
CA LEU A 412 13.52 -11.08 10.16
C LEU A 412 14.41 -11.51 11.34
N PRO A 413 15.24 -10.61 11.90
CA PRO A 413 16.20 -10.95 12.93
C PRO A 413 15.50 -11.41 14.23
N GLU A 414 15.72 -12.65 14.64
CA GLU A 414 15.17 -13.17 15.89
C GLU A 414 16.03 -12.79 17.10
N SER A 415 15.42 -12.16 18.10
CA SER A 415 16.09 -11.84 19.36
C SER A 415 16.53 -13.10 20.10
N GLY A 416 17.78 -13.14 20.55
CA GLY A 416 18.35 -14.27 21.30
C GLY A 416 19.07 -15.34 20.46
N LYS A 417 19.05 -15.22 19.12
CA LYS A 417 19.91 -16.03 18.24
C LYS A 417 21.22 -15.29 17.96
N GLY A 418 22.31 -16.05 17.78
CA GLY A 418 23.59 -15.50 17.33
C GLY A 418 23.52 -15.05 15.87
N PHE A 419 24.19 -13.96 15.54
CA PHE A 419 24.30 -13.46 14.17
C PHE A 419 25.71 -13.75 13.64
N GLU A 420 25.79 -14.25 12.41
CA GLU A 420 27.04 -14.41 11.67
C GLU A 420 27.07 -13.39 10.53
N VAL A 421 28.14 -12.60 10.43
CA VAL A 421 28.31 -11.59 9.39
C VAL A 421 29.47 -12.03 8.50
N ASN A 422 29.15 -12.38 7.25
CA ASN A 422 30.13 -12.79 6.25
C ASN A 422 30.52 -11.59 5.39
N THR A 423 31.73 -11.07 5.57
CA THR A 423 32.20 -9.87 4.84
C THR A 423 33.27 -10.21 3.81
N ASP A 424 33.19 -9.61 2.62
CA ASP A 424 34.22 -9.67 1.57
C ASP A 424 34.50 -8.26 1.00
N ALA A 425 35.77 -7.94 0.73
CA ALA A 425 36.20 -6.62 0.28
C ALA A 425 37.12 -6.70 -0.94
N SER A 426 36.88 -5.83 -1.92
CA SER A 426 37.76 -5.65 -3.08
C SER A 426 38.08 -4.18 -3.31
N LYS A 427 39.06 -3.89 -4.20
CA LYS A 427 39.38 -2.52 -4.63
C LYS A 427 38.20 -1.77 -5.27
N VAL A 428 37.16 -2.49 -5.69
CA VAL A 428 35.99 -1.96 -6.39
C VAL A 428 34.78 -1.81 -5.46
N GLY A 429 34.70 -2.59 -4.36
CA GLY A 429 33.61 -2.48 -3.41
C GLY A 429 33.67 -3.47 -2.25
N LEU A 430 32.86 -3.20 -1.22
CA LEU A 430 32.62 -4.06 -0.07
C LEU A 430 31.29 -4.80 -0.25
N GLY A 431 31.26 -6.09 0.09
CA GLY A 431 30.07 -6.93 0.16
C GLY A 431 29.93 -7.55 1.55
N TYR A 432 28.70 -7.65 2.03
CA TYR A 432 28.33 -8.34 3.27
C TYR A 432 26.88 -8.83 3.17
#